data_AF-A0AAJ5NLD5-F1
#
_entry.id   AF-A0AAJ5NLD5-F1
#
_cell.length_a   1.000
_cell.length_b   1.000
_cell.length_c   1.000
_cell.angle_alpha   90.00
_cell.angle_beta   90.00
_cell.angle_gamma   90.00
#
_symmetry.space_group_name_H-M   'P 1'
#
loop_
_entity.id
_entity.type
_entity.pdbx_description
1 polymer ?
#
loop_
_entity_poly.entity_id
_entity_poly.type
_entity_poly.pdbx_seq_one_letter_code
_entity_poly.pdbx_strand_id
1 'polypeptide(L)'
;MLYKIGFFDLDGTLLDIGRGRNAKISEKNRQSLNKLAKNCMVVISTGRKFTSEVAIIGQKISAKFYVCQNGAQIFNENFKLLFEATIDAEIVNQIVFLVKKFKFIISFNSKIFYSKNFLVKFLAKFSKNFQFKSINEIFVPEKVRKILILSPCVFKIKKIKYILKKMFSQYIEISTINQGYAIEITDIQASKGKAVDFIAKFTNVSLNHTFHIGDSENDISTKNFVKTLIIMKSAKKKIKKIAHFVGYRRKLGGVAKSLENLIFRPKSVAVVGYYASGKTTFLKNIEKSGYSVLYTDDFFANCYSTNGKCFEAIKEIRADFVNENYLDKNKIRDFMLENEGNRNLIEKTVYPFLEEHLSKNHYHFVEIPNLWTENANFLQFFSKVVWIKTSKKQQLLNIENKKVKNSVSHKNQALNSNKIKFYDVKISHRKWKKRHFFTKFFHKIFK
;
A
#
# COMPACT_ATOMS: atom_id res chain seq x y z
N MET A 1 -9.32 -9.73 -6.52
CA MET A 1 -8.33 -9.28 -5.52
C MET A 1 -7.54 -8.14 -6.14
N LEU A 2 -7.43 -6.99 -5.45
CA LEU A 2 -6.84 -5.75 -6.01
C LEU A 2 -5.36 -5.91 -6.41
N TYR A 3 -4.61 -6.76 -5.70
CA TYR A 3 -3.20 -7.03 -5.95
C TYR A 3 -2.96 -8.44 -6.49
N LYS A 4 -2.01 -8.53 -7.42
CA LYS A 4 -1.60 -9.76 -8.11
C LYS A 4 -0.13 -10.11 -7.84
N ILE A 5 0.71 -9.14 -7.46
CA ILE A 5 2.12 -9.38 -7.07
C ILE A 5 2.45 -8.60 -5.80
N GLY A 6 3.06 -9.27 -4.82
CA GLY A 6 3.57 -8.68 -3.59
C GLY A 6 5.08 -8.88 -3.47
N PHE A 7 5.82 -7.79 -3.31
CA PHE A 7 7.28 -7.80 -3.14
C PHE A 7 7.63 -7.57 -1.67
N PHE A 8 8.45 -8.46 -1.10
CA PHE A 8 8.76 -8.48 0.33
C PHE A 8 10.26 -8.40 0.57
N ASP A 9 10.68 -7.33 1.21
CA ASP A 9 12.03 -7.26 1.76
C ASP A 9 12.25 -8.24 2.91
N LEU A 10 13.49 -8.68 3.08
CA LEU A 10 13.87 -9.63 4.13
C LEU A 10 14.31 -8.92 5.41
N ASP A 11 15.43 -8.21 5.35
CA ASP A 11 16.13 -7.69 6.52
C ASP A 11 15.49 -6.41 7.04
N GLY A 12 14.90 -6.46 8.23
CA GLY A 12 14.18 -5.29 8.76
C GLY A 12 12.68 -5.30 8.42
N THR A 13 12.27 -6.24 7.57
CA THR A 13 10.90 -6.42 7.10
C THR A 13 10.35 -7.82 7.40
N LEU A 14 10.59 -8.82 6.55
CA LEU A 14 9.99 -10.15 6.69
C LEU A 14 10.64 -11.01 7.79
N LEU A 15 11.95 -10.88 7.97
CA LEU A 15 12.68 -11.54 9.05
C LEU A 15 12.45 -10.78 10.36
N ASP A 16 11.41 -11.16 11.08
CA ASP A 16 10.90 -10.42 12.23
C ASP A 16 11.40 -10.91 13.59
N ILE A 17 11.89 -12.15 13.69
CA ILE A 17 12.50 -12.74 14.88
C ILE A 17 14.02 -12.62 14.82
N GLY A 18 14.70 -12.32 15.95
CA GLY A 18 16.17 -12.27 16.00
C GLY A 18 16.80 -11.10 15.24
N ARG A 19 18.13 -11.06 15.13
CA ARG A 19 18.88 -10.06 14.33
C ARG A 19 20.09 -10.74 13.67
N GLY A 20 20.58 -10.13 12.59
CA GLY A 20 21.72 -10.66 11.84
C GLY A 20 21.45 -12.08 11.35
N ARG A 21 22.36 -13.01 11.66
CA ARG A 21 22.25 -14.42 11.26
C ARG A 21 21.17 -15.21 11.96
N ASN A 22 20.75 -14.76 13.14
CA ASN A 22 19.65 -15.39 13.88
C ASN A 22 18.29 -14.84 13.41
N ALA A 23 18.28 -14.01 12.37
CA ALA A 23 17.05 -13.44 11.85
C ALA A 23 16.21 -14.53 11.16
N LYS A 24 14.97 -14.70 11.63
CA LYS A 24 14.05 -15.74 11.14
C LYS A 24 12.68 -15.12 10.84
N ILE A 25 11.94 -15.75 9.94
CA ILE A 25 10.54 -15.46 9.69
C ILE A 25 9.68 -16.10 10.79
N SER A 26 8.75 -15.33 11.37
CA SER A 26 7.76 -15.85 12.31
C SER A 26 6.70 -16.70 11.60
N GLU A 27 6.13 -17.64 12.35
CA GLU A 27 5.03 -18.47 11.87
C GLU A 27 3.85 -17.62 11.38
N LYS A 28 3.55 -16.51 12.06
CA LYS A 28 2.50 -15.57 11.68
C LYS A 28 2.74 -14.95 10.30
N ASN A 29 3.95 -14.47 10.02
CA ASN A 29 4.31 -13.94 8.70
C ASN A 29 4.25 -15.05 7.64
N ARG A 30 4.77 -16.23 7.95
CA ARG A 30 4.77 -17.39 7.06
C ARG A 30 3.35 -17.80 6.64
N GLN A 31 2.45 -17.99 7.60
CA GLN A 31 1.06 -18.36 7.33
C GLN A 31 0.32 -17.29 6.53
N SER A 32 0.52 -16.01 6.86
CA SER A 32 -0.09 -14.90 6.13
C SER A 32 0.35 -14.87 4.66
N LEU A 33 1.65 -15.07 4.40
CA LEU A 33 2.18 -15.13 3.04
C LEU A 33 1.73 -16.38 2.27
N ASN A 34 1.68 -17.55 2.89
CA ASN A 34 1.15 -18.74 2.22
C ASN A 34 -0.35 -18.61 1.90
N LYS A 35 -1.12 -17.91 2.75
CA LYS A 35 -2.51 -17.56 2.44
C LYS A 35 -2.60 -16.59 1.26
N LEU A 36 -1.70 -15.60 1.20
CA LEU A 36 -1.60 -14.66 0.11
C LEU A 36 -1.21 -15.34 -1.22
N ALA A 37 -0.26 -16.26 -1.17
CA ALA A 37 0.32 -16.96 -2.32
C ALA A 37 -0.73 -17.70 -3.17
N LYS A 38 -1.88 -18.06 -2.58
CA LYS A 38 -3.00 -18.69 -3.30
C LYS A 38 -3.59 -17.82 -4.42
N ASN A 39 -3.46 -16.50 -4.33
CA ASN A 39 -4.10 -15.56 -5.27
C ASN A 39 -3.19 -14.40 -5.72
N CYS A 40 -1.96 -14.35 -5.21
CA CYS A 40 -1.01 -13.27 -5.45
C CYS A 40 0.40 -13.85 -5.48
N MET A 41 1.20 -13.48 -6.49
CA MET A 41 2.58 -13.92 -6.60
C MET A 41 3.43 -13.25 -5.51
N VAL A 42 4.03 -14.06 -4.64
CA VAL A 42 4.95 -13.61 -3.58
C VAL A 42 6.35 -13.53 -4.16
N VAL A 43 7.02 -12.40 -3.99
CA VAL A 43 8.37 -12.14 -4.49
C VAL A 43 9.28 -11.73 -3.34
N ILE A 44 10.43 -12.38 -3.20
CA ILE A 44 11.50 -11.90 -2.31
C ILE A 44 12.21 -10.73 -2.98
N SER A 45 12.42 -9.64 -2.23
CA SER A 45 13.11 -8.42 -2.72
C SER A 45 14.21 -7.99 -1.76
N THR A 46 15.44 -8.47 -1.94
CA THR A 46 16.51 -8.33 -0.94
C THR A 46 17.84 -7.79 -1.50
N GLY A 47 18.62 -7.14 -0.63
CA GLY A 47 20.02 -6.77 -0.89
C GLY A 47 21.01 -7.93 -0.71
N ARG A 48 20.54 -9.08 -0.17
CA ARG A 48 21.34 -10.30 -0.01
C ARG A 48 21.67 -10.92 -1.37
N LYS A 49 22.74 -11.71 -1.41
CA LYS A 49 22.99 -12.63 -2.53
C LYS A 49 21.94 -13.73 -2.56
N PHE A 50 21.76 -14.32 -3.72
CA PHE A 50 21.10 -15.60 -3.81
C PHE A 50 21.98 -16.68 -3.15
N THR A 51 21.44 -17.35 -2.14
CA THR A 51 22.09 -18.41 -1.35
C THR A 51 21.05 -19.47 -1.00
N SER A 52 21.48 -20.63 -0.50
CA SER A 52 20.59 -21.66 0.03
C SER A 52 19.67 -21.12 1.13
N GLU A 53 20.16 -20.23 2.00
CA GLU A 53 19.34 -19.57 3.03
C GLU A 53 18.18 -18.77 2.40
N VAL A 54 18.47 -17.95 1.39
CA VAL A 54 17.46 -17.15 0.68
C VAL A 54 16.46 -18.06 -0.04
N ALA A 55 16.95 -19.12 -0.69
CA ALA A 55 16.11 -20.13 -1.34
C ALA A 55 15.13 -20.78 -0.35
N ILE A 56 15.63 -21.26 0.79
CA ILE A 56 14.84 -21.89 1.87
C ILE A 56 13.80 -20.90 2.42
N ILE A 57 14.16 -19.63 2.63
CA ILE A 57 13.19 -18.61 3.09
C ILE A 57 12.06 -18.46 2.07
N GLY A 58 12.38 -18.39 0.77
CA GLY A 58 11.37 -18.27 -0.29
C GLY A 58 10.47 -19.49 -0.42
N GLN A 59 11.02 -20.70 -0.32
CA GLN A 59 10.24 -21.93 -0.33
C GLN A 59 9.22 -21.95 0.83
N LYS A 60 9.59 -21.49 2.03
CA LYS A 60 8.69 -21.44 3.20
C LYS A 60 7.48 -20.53 3.03
N ILE A 61 7.54 -19.57 2.10
CA ILE A 61 6.49 -18.58 1.83
C ILE A 61 5.91 -18.71 0.42
N SER A 62 6.22 -19.81 -0.29
CA SER A 62 5.78 -20.05 -1.66
C SER A 62 6.16 -18.92 -2.63
N ALA A 63 7.39 -18.40 -2.51
CA ALA A 63 7.88 -17.34 -3.38
C ALA A 63 8.02 -17.80 -4.84
N LYS A 64 7.52 -17.00 -5.78
CA LYS A 64 7.59 -17.24 -7.22
C LYS A 64 8.84 -16.67 -7.87
N PHE A 65 9.40 -15.62 -7.27
CA PHE A 65 10.60 -14.94 -7.76
C PHE A 65 11.50 -14.48 -6.61
N TYR A 66 12.79 -14.36 -6.91
CA TYR A 66 13.83 -13.93 -5.98
C TYR A 66 14.63 -12.78 -6.60
N VAL A 67 14.36 -11.57 -6.15
CA VAL A 67 15.16 -10.38 -6.47
C VAL A 67 16.28 -10.27 -5.44
N CYS A 68 17.52 -10.39 -5.90
CA CYS A 68 18.73 -10.38 -5.07
C CYS A 68 19.66 -9.24 -5.44
N GLN A 69 20.57 -8.92 -4.51
CA GLN A 69 21.53 -7.83 -4.64
C GLN A 69 20.90 -6.52 -5.12
N ASN A 70 19.78 -6.13 -4.51
CA ASN A 70 19.01 -4.92 -4.84
C ASN A 70 18.51 -4.87 -6.29
N GLY A 71 18.29 -6.01 -6.96
CA GLY A 71 17.82 -6.04 -8.35
C GLY A 71 18.88 -6.42 -9.36
N ALA A 72 20.14 -6.58 -8.96
CA ALA A 72 21.19 -7.02 -9.88
C ALA A 72 21.05 -8.48 -10.33
N GLN A 73 20.26 -9.29 -9.63
CA GLN A 73 19.89 -10.64 -10.08
C GLN A 73 18.41 -10.92 -9.79
N ILE A 74 17.75 -11.60 -10.73
CA ILE A 74 16.38 -12.10 -10.56
C ILE A 74 16.36 -13.58 -10.92
N PHE A 75 15.83 -14.41 -10.02
CA PHE A 75 15.63 -15.84 -10.23
C PHE A 75 14.14 -16.20 -10.15
N ASN A 76 13.73 -17.26 -10.87
CA ASN A 76 12.40 -17.85 -10.70
C ASN A 76 12.36 -18.86 -9.53
N GLU A 77 11.20 -19.47 -9.32
CA GLU A 77 10.96 -20.49 -8.29
C GLU A 77 11.81 -21.76 -8.43
N ASN A 78 12.24 -22.07 -9.66
CA ASN A 78 13.15 -23.18 -9.96
C ASN A 78 14.63 -22.75 -9.88
N PHE A 79 14.91 -21.55 -9.34
CA PHE A 79 16.24 -20.98 -9.20
C PHE A 79 16.99 -20.74 -10.51
N LYS A 80 16.27 -20.68 -11.65
CA LYS A 80 16.83 -20.26 -12.93
C LYS A 80 17.03 -18.75 -12.91
N LEU A 81 18.23 -18.30 -13.27
CA LEU A 81 18.56 -16.89 -13.46
C LEU A 81 17.79 -16.34 -14.67
N LEU A 82 16.97 -15.31 -14.45
CA LEU A 82 16.18 -14.63 -15.46
C LEU A 82 16.77 -13.29 -15.90
N PHE A 83 17.47 -12.62 -14.98
CA PHE A 83 18.08 -11.31 -15.20
C PHE A 83 19.35 -11.18 -14.38
N GLU A 84 20.37 -10.58 -14.97
CA GLU A 84 21.63 -10.23 -14.33
C GLU A 84 22.12 -8.88 -14.85
N ALA A 85 22.50 -8.00 -13.92
CA ALA A 85 23.15 -6.73 -14.24
C ALA A 85 24.49 -6.64 -13.50
N THR A 86 25.51 -6.19 -14.24
CA THR A 86 26.87 -6.01 -13.75
C THR A 86 27.34 -4.60 -14.07
N ILE A 87 28.06 -3.99 -13.15
CA ILE A 87 28.70 -2.70 -13.34
C ILE A 87 29.83 -2.88 -14.35
N ASP A 88 29.90 -1.97 -15.32
CA ASP A 88 30.95 -1.92 -16.32
C ASP A 88 32.36 -1.93 -15.71
N ALA A 89 33.26 -2.70 -16.31
CA ALA A 89 34.61 -2.94 -15.78
C ALA A 89 35.45 -1.66 -15.69
N GLU A 90 35.29 -0.71 -16.62
CA GLU A 90 36.00 0.57 -16.59
C GLU A 90 35.53 1.41 -15.40
N ILE A 91 34.21 1.45 -15.16
CA ILE A 91 33.62 2.13 -14.00
C ILE A 91 34.13 1.49 -12.70
N VAL A 92 34.16 0.16 -12.63
CA VAL A 92 34.72 -0.56 -11.47
C VAL A 92 36.17 -0.16 -11.23
N ASN A 93 37.01 -0.11 -12.27
CA ASN A 93 38.42 0.26 -12.17
C ASN A 93 38.60 1.71 -11.67
N GLN A 94 37.78 2.65 -12.17
CA GLN A 94 37.79 4.04 -11.68
C GLN A 94 37.34 4.13 -10.22
N ILE A 95 36.33 3.36 -9.80
CA ILE A 95 35.92 3.26 -8.39
C ILE A 95 37.06 2.72 -7.53
N VAL A 96 37.75 1.66 -7.98
CA VAL A 96 38.91 1.08 -7.26
C VAL A 96 40.02 2.11 -7.10
N PHE A 97 40.32 2.88 -8.14
CA PHE A 97 41.31 3.95 -8.09
C PHE A 97 40.96 4.98 -7.01
N LEU A 98 39.72 5.48 -6.98
CA LEU A 98 39.25 6.44 -5.98
C LEU A 98 39.29 5.85 -4.56
N VAL A 99 38.87 4.60 -4.39
CA VAL A 99 38.93 3.88 -3.11
C VAL A 99 40.35 3.78 -2.58
N LYS A 100 41.31 3.41 -3.45
CA LYS A 100 42.74 3.36 -3.10
C LYS A 100 43.26 4.75 -2.70
N LYS A 101 42.99 5.77 -3.52
CA LYS A 101 43.42 7.17 -3.30
C LYS A 101 42.92 7.73 -1.97
N PHE A 102 41.64 7.51 -1.65
CA PHE A 102 41.01 8.07 -0.45
C PHE A 102 41.01 7.14 0.77
N LYS A 103 41.64 5.96 0.64
CA LYS A 103 41.83 4.94 1.68
C LYS A 103 40.50 4.43 2.27
N PHE A 104 39.54 4.11 1.39
CA PHE A 104 38.28 3.47 1.77
C PHE A 104 38.42 1.95 1.95
N ILE A 105 37.42 1.33 2.59
CA ILE A 105 37.22 -0.12 2.57
C ILE A 105 36.27 -0.44 1.41
N ILE A 106 36.58 -1.46 0.61
CA ILE A 106 35.73 -1.91 -0.51
C ILE A 106 35.46 -3.42 -0.44
N SER A 107 34.27 -3.83 -0.86
CA SER A 107 33.93 -5.23 -1.10
C SER A 107 33.15 -5.39 -2.40
N PHE A 108 33.53 -6.38 -3.20
CA PHE A 108 32.79 -6.79 -4.39
C PHE A 108 31.89 -7.95 -4.06
N ASN A 109 30.63 -7.84 -4.48
CA ASN A 109 29.62 -8.84 -4.25
C ASN A 109 29.68 -9.32 -2.79
N SER A 110 29.93 -8.49 -1.77
CA SER A 110 29.92 -8.89 -0.34
C SER A 110 30.66 -10.21 0.03
N LYS A 111 31.81 -10.55 -0.60
CA LYS A 111 32.59 -11.77 -0.26
C LYS A 111 33.83 -11.44 0.58
N ILE A 112 34.69 -10.56 0.05
CA ILE A 112 35.98 -10.18 0.64
C ILE A 112 35.98 -8.67 0.82
N PHE A 113 36.53 -8.19 1.94
CA PHE A 113 36.71 -6.76 2.23
C PHE A 113 38.20 -6.41 2.08
N TYR A 114 38.48 -5.37 1.31
CA TYR A 114 39.82 -4.89 1.05
C TYR A 114 40.04 -3.55 1.76
N SER A 115 41.12 -3.44 2.53
CA SER A 115 41.42 -2.25 3.34
C SER A 115 42.92 -1.99 3.41
N LYS A 116 43.31 -0.71 3.47
CA LYS A 116 44.69 -0.29 3.78
C LYS A 116 44.97 -0.24 5.29
N ASN A 117 43.93 -0.23 6.13
CA ASN A 117 44.07 0.03 7.56
C ASN A 117 44.32 -1.28 8.34
N PHE A 118 45.48 -1.36 9.00
CA PHE A 118 45.89 -2.51 9.83
C PHE A 118 44.92 -2.77 10.98
N LEU A 119 44.37 -1.73 11.61
CA LEU A 119 43.36 -1.86 12.68
C LEU A 119 42.08 -2.56 12.20
N VAL A 120 41.70 -2.38 10.93
CA VAL A 120 40.55 -3.08 10.34
C VAL A 120 40.87 -4.55 10.13
N LYS A 121 42.11 -4.90 9.73
CA LYS A 121 42.57 -6.29 9.67
C LYS A 121 42.64 -6.94 11.06
N PHE A 122 43.01 -6.18 12.09
CA PHE A 122 43.05 -6.65 13.47
C PHE A 122 41.64 -6.92 14.03
N LEU A 123 40.72 -5.96 13.91
CA LEU A 123 39.31 -6.12 14.31
C LEU A 123 38.60 -7.22 13.51
N ALA A 124 39.02 -7.45 12.27
CA ALA A 124 38.54 -8.53 11.43
C ALA A 124 38.88 -9.94 11.95
N LYS A 125 40.00 -10.13 12.66
CA LYS A 125 40.34 -11.44 13.28
C LYS A 125 39.26 -11.91 14.27
N PHE A 126 38.53 -10.98 14.87
CA PHE A 126 37.42 -11.28 15.78
C PHE A 126 36.07 -11.49 15.05
N SER A 127 36.04 -11.28 13.73
CA SER A 127 34.87 -11.53 12.90
C SER A 127 35.07 -12.82 12.11
N LYS A 128 34.49 -13.93 12.57
CA LYS A 128 34.55 -15.27 11.93
C LYS A 128 33.97 -15.34 10.49
N ASN A 129 33.54 -14.22 9.93
CA ASN A 129 32.49 -14.16 8.91
C ASN A 129 32.86 -13.37 7.66
N PHE A 130 33.92 -12.58 7.72
CA PHE A 130 34.34 -11.71 6.64
C PHE A 130 35.83 -11.88 6.45
N GLN A 131 36.24 -12.19 5.22
CA GLN A 131 37.65 -12.25 4.87
C GLN A 131 38.14 -10.83 4.58
N PHE A 132 39.19 -10.42 5.28
CA PHE A 132 39.84 -9.12 5.04
C PHE A 132 41.20 -9.32 4.39
N LYS A 133 41.45 -8.57 3.32
CA LYS A 133 42.72 -8.58 2.57
C LYS A 133 43.29 -7.18 2.44
N SER A 134 44.58 -7.10 2.09
CA SER A 134 45.21 -5.82 1.77
C SER A 134 44.54 -5.18 0.54
N ILE A 135 44.37 -3.86 0.53
CA ILE A 135 43.89 -3.16 -0.67
C ILE A 135 44.85 -3.30 -1.87
N ASN A 136 46.11 -3.63 -1.62
CA ASN A 136 47.10 -3.88 -2.65
C ASN A 136 46.89 -5.26 -3.32
N GLU A 137 46.24 -6.20 -2.65
CA GLU A 137 45.89 -7.54 -3.13
C GLU A 137 44.45 -7.59 -3.67
N ILE A 138 43.93 -6.45 -4.14
CA ILE A 138 42.54 -6.35 -4.57
C ILE A 138 42.30 -7.28 -5.75
N PHE A 139 41.31 -8.16 -5.60
CA PHE A 139 40.85 -9.03 -6.68
C PHE A 139 39.46 -8.57 -7.09
N VAL A 140 39.35 -8.06 -8.31
CA VAL A 140 38.09 -7.65 -8.91
C VAL A 140 37.50 -8.87 -9.62
N PRO A 141 36.32 -9.37 -9.22
CA PRO A 141 35.67 -10.45 -9.96
C PRO A 141 35.28 -9.99 -11.36
N GLU A 142 35.28 -10.91 -12.32
CA GLU A 142 34.82 -10.65 -13.71
C GLU A 142 33.42 -10.03 -13.75
N LYS A 143 32.48 -10.57 -12.97
CA LYS A 143 31.12 -10.03 -12.84
C LYS A 143 30.92 -9.30 -11.51
N VAL A 144 30.94 -7.96 -11.57
CA VAL A 144 30.67 -7.11 -10.40
C VAL A 144 29.21 -6.64 -10.42
N ARG A 145 28.38 -7.25 -9.58
CA ARG A 145 26.94 -6.93 -9.47
C ARG A 145 26.67 -5.87 -8.43
N LYS A 146 27.50 -5.84 -7.39
CA LYS A 146 27.41 -4.87 -6.28
C LYS A 146 28.79 -4.52 -5.75
N ILE A 147 29.02 -3.24 -5.50
CA ILE A 147 30.17 -2.73 -4.75
C ILE A 147 29.66 -2.15 -3.43
N LEU A 148 30.35 -2.49 -2.34
CA LEU A 148 30.14 -1.88 -1.03
C LEU A 148 31.37 -1.07 -0.65
N ILE A 149 31.21 0.23 -0.41
CA ILE A 149 32.27 1.12 0.08
C ILE A 149 31.95 1.55 1.51
N LEU A 150 32.92 1.44 2.41
CA LEU A 150 32.78 1.80 3.82
C LEU A 150 33.88 2.74 4.30
N SER A 151 33.53 3.58 5.27
CA SER A 151 34.45 4.46 5.98
C SER A 151 33.97 4.69 7.41
N PRO A 152 34.87 4.83 8.40
CA PRO A 152 34.49 5.32 9.73
C PRO A 152 34.16 6.82 9.73
N CYS A 153 34.28 7.52 8.59
CA CYS A 153 33.98 8.94 8.47
C CYS A 153 32.81 9.18 7.50
N VAL A 154 31.67 9.66 8.02
CA VAL A 154 30.46 9.98 7.22
C VAL A 154 30.76 11.05 6.16
N PHE A 155 31.60 12.04 6.47
CA PHE A 155 31.96 13.08 5.50
C PHE A 155 32.71 12.52 4.29
N LYS A 156 33.61 11.54 4.50
CA LYS A 156 34.27 10.84 3.39
C LYS A 156 33.25 10.10 2.52
N ILE A 157 32.28 9.41 3.12
CA ILE A 157 31.21 8.71 2.37
C ILE A 157 30.36 9.71 1.57
N LYS A 158 29.97 10.84 2.16
CA LYS A 158 29.24 11.89 1.44
C LYS A 158 30.05 12.43 0.25
N LYS A 159 31.36 12.68 0.45
CA LYS A 159 32.27 13.17 -0.61
C LYS A 159 32.41 12.18 -1.75
N ILE A 160 32.69 10.91 -1.48
CA ILE A 160 32.83 9.89 -2.55
C ILE A 160 31.49 9.66 -3.26
N LYS A 161 30.37 9.65 -2.53
CA LYS A 161 29.03 9.56 -3.15
C LYS A 161 28.79 10.71 -4.13
N TYR A 162 29.15 11.94 -3.75
CA TYR A 162 29.02 13.10 -4.62
C TYR A 162 29.89 12.98 -5.88
N ILE A 163 31.16 12.60 -5.74
CA ILE A 163 32.08 12.38 -6.86
C ILE A 163 31.53 11.32 -7.82
N LEU A 164 31.15 10.16 -7.30
CA LEU A 164 30.62 9.06 -8.11
C LEU A 164 29.33 9.43 -8.82
N LYS A 165 28.43 10.19 -8.17
CA LYS A 165 27.23 10.72 -8.83
C LYS A 165 27.57 11.68 -9.96
N LYS A 166 28.58 12.54 -9.79
CA LYS A 166 29.00 13.48 -10.84
C LYS A 166 29.58 12.75 -12.06
N MET A 167 30.33 11.66 -11.83
CA MET A 167 31.00 10.90 -12.88
C MET A 167 30.09 9.88 -13.57
N PHE A 168 29.19 9.23 -12.83
CA PHE A 168 28.54 8.00 -13.28
C PHE A 168 27.03 7.91 -13.01
N SER A 169 26.34 9.02 -12.75
CA SER A 169 24.90 9.00 -12.41
C SER A 169 24.00 8.28 -13.42
N GLN A 170 24.41 8.21 -14.69
CA GLN A 170 23.66 7.52 -15.74
C GLN A 170 23.94 6.01 -15.80
N TYR A 171 24.98 5.53 -15.12
CA TYR A 171 25.47 4.16 -15.22
C TYR A 171 25.37 3.37 -13.91
N ILE A 172 25.30 4.04 -12.76
CA ILE A 172 25.23 3.38 -11.45
C ILE A 172 24.13 3.94 -10.57
N GLU A 173 23.53 3.07 -9.77
CA GLU A 173 22.65 3.41 -8.66
C GLU A 173 23.44 3.41 -7.34
N ILE A 174 23.22 4.40 -6.47
CA ILE A 174 23.98 4.55 -5.21
C ILE A 174 23.04 4.74 -4.01
N SER A 175 22.99 3.72 -3.14
CA SER A 175 22.23 3.72 -1.90
C SER A 175 23.11 3.92 -0.67
N THR A 176 22.69 4.79 0.27
CA THR A 176 23.43 5.00 1.52
C THR A 176 22.91 4.08 2.62
N ILE A 177 23.80 3.30 3.23
CA ILE A 177 23.47 2.33 4.28
C ILE A 177 24.26 2.62 5.57
N ASN A 178 24.02 1.83 6.61
CA ASN A 178 24.71 1.90 7.91
C ASN A 178 24.83 3.33 8.48
N GLN A 179 23.70 4.05 8.52
CA GLN A 179 23.64 5.43 9.05
C GLN A 179 24.57 6.45 8.34
N GLY A 180 25.06 6.15 7.13
CA GLY A 180 25.95 7.04 6.38
C GLY A 180 27.41 6.62 6.39
N TYR A 181 27.77 5.54 7.09
CA TYR A 181 29.13 5.02 7.10
C TYR A 181 29.45 4.09 5.91
N ALA A 182 28.48 3.81 5.04
CA ALA A 182 28.70 3.03 3.84
C ALA A 182 27.74 3.41 2.70
N ILE A 183 28.18 3.13 1.46
CA ILE A 183 27.34 3.16 0.26
C ILE A 183 27.40 1.81 -0.45
N GLU A 184 26.25 1.40 -0.97
CA GLU A 184 26.13 0.32 -1.94
C GLU A 184 25.98 0.92 -3.33
N ILE A 185 26.69 0.34 -4.29
CA ILE A 185 26.67 0.73 -5.69
C ILE A 185 26.28 -0.51 -6.49
N THR A 186 25.33 -0.34 -7.39
CA THR A 186 24.88 -1.34 -8.36
C THR A 186 24.80 -0.69 -9.75
N ASP A 187 24.64 -1.51 -10.78
CA ASP A 187 24.32 -1.02 -12.11
C ASP A 187 23.03 -0.17 -12.11
N ILE A 188 22.87 0.79 -13.03
CA ILE A 188 21.68 1.64 -13.11
C ILE A 188 20.39 0.85 -13.38
N GLN A 189 20.49 -0.31 -14.03
CA GLN A 189 19.35 -1.22 -14.24
C GLN A 189 19.06 -2.08 -13.00
N ALA A 190 19.95 -2.09 -12.01
CA ALA A 190 19.83 -2.86 -10.78
C ALA A 190 19.29 -2.00 -9.62
N SER A 191 17.97 -1.92 -9.52
CA SER A 191 17.25 -1.45 -8.32
C SER A 191 16.05 -2.34 -8.01
N LYS A 192 15.55 -2.32 -6.77
CA LYS A 192 14.32 -3.05 -6.41
C LYS A 192 13.13 -2.56 -7.25
N GLY A 193 13.07 -1.27 -7.56
CA GLY A 193 12.04 -0.70 -8.46
C GLY A 193 12.13 -1.24 -9.88
N LYS A 194 13.33 -1.29 -10.48
CA LYS A 194 13.54 -1.87 -11.81
C LYS A 194 13.23 -3.37 -11.84
N ALA A 195 13.53 -4.09 -10.75
CA ALA A 195 13.16 -5.50 -10.64
C ALA A 195 11.63 -5.71 -10.56
N VAL A 196 10.89 -4.79 -9.92
CA VAL A 196 9.42 -4.78 -9.96
C VAL A 196 8.93 -4.65 -11.41
N ASP A 197 9.46 -3.67 -12.15
CA ASP A 197 9.10 -3.45 -13.56
C ASP A 197 9.38 -4.67 -14.43
N PHE A 198 10.56 -5.27 -14.27
CA PHE A 198 10.95 -6.50 -14.96
C PHE A 198 9.96 -7.64 -14.69
N ILE A 199 9.68 -7.94 -13.43
CA ILE A 199 8.79 -9.07 -13.05
C ILE A 199 7.35 -8.80 -13.51
N ALA A 200 6.88 -7.56 -13.40
CA ALA A 200 5.55 -7.18 -13.87
C ALA A 200 5.39 -7.40 -15.38
N LYS A 201 6.37 -6.96 -16.19
CA LYS A 201 6.40 -7.21 -17.64
C LYS A 201 6.51 -8.71 -17.95
N PHE A 202 7.42 -9.40 -17.29
CA PHE A 202 7.65 -10.84 -17.48
C PHE A 202 6.39 -11.68 -17.20
N THR A 203 5.56 -11.25 -16.26
CA THR A 203 4.32 -11.94 -15.88
C THR A 203 3.07 -11.34 -16.53
N ASN A 204 3.21 -10.35 -17.40
CA ASN A 204 2.12 -9.59 -18.01
C ASN A 204 1.10 -9.03 -16.99
N VAL A 205 1.60 -8.50 -15.87
CA VAL A 205 0.79 -7.88 -14.81
C VAL A 205 1.05 -6.38 -14.77
N SER A 206 -0.02 -5.57 -14.79
CA SER A 206 0.09 -4.12 -14.62
C SER A 206 0.67 -3.74 -13.24
N LEU A 207 1.52 -2.71 -13.20
CA LEU A 207 2.06 -2.12 -11.96
C LEU A 207 0.96 -1.64 -11.00
N ASN A 208 -0.24 -1.36 -11.52
CA ASN A 208 -1.41 -1.02 -10.70
C ASN A 208 -1.91 -2.18 -9.81
N HIS A 209 -1.46 -3.41 -10.07
CA HIS A 209 -1.76 -4.60 -9.29
C HIS A 209 -0.58 -5.08 -8.43
N THR A 210 0.42 -4.23 -8.20
CA THR A 210 1.60 -4.59 -7.41
C THR A 210 1.71 -3.80 -6.12
N PHE A 211 2.32 -4.40 -5.09
CA PHE A 211 2.70 -3.69 -3.88
C PHE A 211 4.07 -4.15 -3.37
N HIS A 212 4.76 -3.27 -2.65
CA HIS A 212 6.05 -3.58 -2.02
C HIS A 212 6.00 -3.30 -0.52
N ILE A 213 6.59 -4.17 0.30
CA ILE A 213 6.80 -3.96 1.73
C ILE A 213 8.30 -3.96 2.02
N GLY A 214 8.79 -2.87 2.65
CA GLY A 214 10.21 -2.70 2.99
C GLY A 214 10.43 -1.77 4.18
N ASP A 215 11.68 -1.47 4.52
CA ASP A 215 12.03 -0.62 5.68
C ASP A 215 13.18 0.37 5.44
N SER A 216 13.84 0.33 4.28
CA SER A 216 15.10 1.01 4.04
C SER A 216 15.14 1.80 2.72
N GLU A 217 16.31 2.34 2.38
CA GLU A 217 16.47 3.30 1.27
C GLU A 217 16.33 2.64 -0.11
N ASN A 218 16.79 1.39 -0.27
CA ASN A 218 16.63 0.63 -1.50
C ASN A 218 15.15 0.31 -1.78
N ASP A 219 14.29 0.23 -0.76
CA ASP A 219 12.86 -0.04 -0.90
C ASP A 219 12.11 1.18 -1.46
N ILE A 220 12.61 2.40 -1.21
CA ILE A 220 12.03 3.62 -1.77
C ILE A 220 12.08 3.61 -3.30
N SER A 221 13.10 2.98 -3.89
CA SER A 221 13.23 2.87 -5.35
C SER A 221 11.98 2.29 -6.01
N THR A 222 11.16 1.54 -5.26
CA THR A 222 9.92 0.92 -5.76
C THR A 222 8.73 1.87 -5.82
N LYS A 223 8.77 3.06 -5.20
CA LYS A 223 7.60 3.93 -5.02
C LYS A 223 6.82 4.20 -6.30
N ASN A 224 7.51 4.47 -7.40
CA ASN A 224 6.90 4.78 -8.69
C ASN A 224 6.68 3.55 -9.58
N PHE A 225 7.04 2.36 -9.09
CA PHE A 225 6.90 1.08 -9.79
C PHE A 225 5.80 0.19 -9.19
N VAL A 226 5.22 0.58 -8.05
CA VAL A 226 4.14 -0.17 -7.41
C VAL A 226 2.93 0.71 -7.13
N LYS A 227 1.73 0.11 -7.18
CA LYS A 227 0.51 0.78 -6.74
C LYS A 227 0.57 1.19 -5.28
N THR A 228 1.18 0.36 -4.42
CA THR A 228 1.28 0.64 -2.99
C THR A 228 2.63 0.26 -2.42
N LEU A 229 3.28 1.22 -1.77
CA LEU A 229 4.55 1.06 -1.07
C LEU A 229 4.26 1.16 0.42
N ILE A 230 4.49 0.05 1.12
CA ILE A 230 4.37 -0.06 2.57
C ILE A 230 5.77 0.02 3.16
N ILE A 231 5.99 1.00 4.04
CA ILE A 231 7.22 1.07 4.84
C ILE A 231 6.94 0.66 6.28
N MET A 232 7.72 -0.27 6.81
CA MET A 232 7.59 -0.77 8.19
C MET A 232 7.68 0.37 9.21
N LYS A 233 6.90 0.32 10.30
CA LYS A 233 6.88 1.36 11.36
C LYS A 233 8.26 1.53 12.03
N SER A 234 9.06 0.46 12.04
CA SER A 234 10.44 0.41 12.54
C SER A 234 11.46 1.15 11.66
N ALA A 235 11.11 1.50 10.43
CA ALA A 235 11.97 2.25 9.53
C ALA A 235 12.27 3.66 10.04
N LYS A 236 13.35 4.25 9.52
CA LYS A 236 13.74 5.63 9.83
C LYS A 236 12.64 6.61 9.42
N LYS A 237 12.48 7.71 10.19
CA LYS A 237 11.44 8.73 9.95
C LYS A 237 11.46 9.26 8.51
N LYS A 238 12.64 9.52 7.95
CA LYS A 238 12.81 9.99 6.56
C LYS A 238 12.24 9.02 5.51
N ILE A 239 12.38 7.71 5.75
CA ILE A 239 11.93 6.66 4.82
C ILE A 239 10.40 6.54 4.89
N LYS A 240 9.83 6.56 6.10
CA LYS A 240 8.39 6.47 6.32
C LYS A 240 7.58 7.59 5.65
N LYS A 241 8.14 8.80 5.56
CA LYS A 241 7.49 9.94 4.89
C LYS A 241 7.23 9.71 3.41
N ILE A 242 7.95 8.77 2.79
CA ILE A 242 7.88 8.52 1.35
C ILE A 242 6.84 7.44 1.03
N ALA A 243 6.47 6.62 2.02
CA ALA A 243 5.53 5.51 1.87
C ALA A 243 4.12 5.97 1.46
N HIS A 244 3.41 5.13 0.70
CA HIS A 244 1.97 5.27 0.51
C HIS A 244 1.23 4.92 1.80
N PHE A 245 1.74 3.93 2.54
CA PHE A 245 1.21 3.51 3.82
C PHE A 245 2.35 3.15 4.78
N VAL A 246 2.24 3.58 6.04
CA VAL A 246 3.15 3.12 7.10
C VAL A 246 2.57 1.85 7.70
N GLY A 247 3.28 0.73 7.51
CA GLY A 247 2.89 -0.57 8.04
C GLY A 247 3.07 -0.68 9.55
N TYR A 248 3.15 -1.92 10.04
CA TYR A 248 3.37 -2.20 11.45
C TYR A 248 4.87 -2.28 11.80
N ARG A 249 5.17 -2.36 13.10
CA ARG A 249 6.55 -2.63 13.55
C ARG A 249 6.96 -4.02 13.05
N ARG A 250 8.24 -4.19 12.70
CA ARG A 250 8.78 -5.47 12.21
C ARG A 250 8.36 -6.69 13.05
N LYS A 251 8.58 -6.61 14.37
CA LYS A 251 8.31 -7.69 15.33
C LYS A 251 6.83 -8.09 15.40
N LEU A 252 6.56 -9.30 15.89
CA LEU A 252 5.22 -9.84 16.17
C LEU A 252 4.34 -9.93 14.92
N GLY A 253 4.92 -10.36 13.79
CA GLY A 253 4.20 -10.54 12.53
C GLY A 253 3.78 -9.23 11.88
N GLY A 254 4.67 -8.24 11.84
CA GLY A 254 4.38 -6.91 11.28
C GLY A 254 3.95 -6.95 9.81
N VAL A 255 4.54 -7.85 9.02
CA VAL A 255 4.15 -8.06 7.61
C VAL A 255 2.73 -8.62 7.55
N ALA A 256 2.43 -9.67 8.33
CA ALA A 256 1.09 -10.25 8.38
C ALA A 256 0.00 -9.21 8.71
N LYS A 257 0.23 -8.36 9.72
CA LYS A 257 -0.70 -7.26 10.08
C LYS A 257 -0.84 -6.22 8.96
N SER A 258 0.26 -5.94 8.25
CA SER A 258 0.26 -5.00 7.14
C SER A 258 -0.53 -5.55 5.95
N LEU A 259 -0.39 -6.85 5.67
CA LEU A 259 -1.19 -7.56 4.67
C LEU A 259 -2.67 -7.63 5.06
N GLU A 260 -2.97 -7.87 6.33
CA GLU A 260 -4.33 -7.81 6.86
C GLU A 260 -4.98 -6.47 6.56
N ASN A 261 -4.30 -5.34 6.83
CA ASN A 261 -4.84 -4.03 6.51
C ASN A 261 -4.87 -3.70 5.00
N LEU A 262 -3.89 -4.16 4.23
CA LEU A 262 -3.80 -3.83 2.80
C LEU A 262 -4.83 -4.61 1.98
N ILE A 263 -4.99 -5.89 2.30
CA ILE A 263 -5.73 -6.87 1.51
C ILE A 263 -7.10 -7.16 2.14
N PHE A 264 -7.17 -7.15 3.46
CA PHE A 264 -8.35 -7.45 4.25
C PHE A 264 -8.85 -6.25 5.05
N ARG A 265 -8.48 -5.01 4.64
CA ARG A 265 -8.98 -3.75 5.23
C ARG A 265 -10.45 -4.00 5.58
N PRO A 266 -10.84 -3.97 6.87
CA PRO A 266 -12.20 -4.34 7.23
C PRO A 266 -13.08 -3.39 6.44
N LYS A 267 -13.75 -3.95 5.43
CA LYS A 267 -14.59 -3.17 4.55
C LYS A 267 -15.61 -2.47 5.44
N SER A 268 -15.95 -1.23 5.12
CA SER A 268 -16.88 -0.43 5.92
C SER A 268 -18.21 -1.17 6.12
N VAL A 269 -19.00 -0.74 7.08
CA VAL A 269 -20.38 -1.24 7.22
C VAL A 269 -21.29 -0.25 6.50
N ALA A 270 -22.01 -0.72 5.47
CA ALA A 270 -23.01 0.12 4.83
C ALA A 270 -24.23 0.25 5.72
N VAL A 271 -24.79 1.46 5.81
CA VAL A 271 -26.06 1.74 6.46
C VAL A 271 -27.05 2.19 5.41
N VAL A 272 -28.10 1.38 5.23
CA VAL A 272 -29.15 1.57 4.24
C VAL A 272 -30.51 1.52 4.92
N GLY A 273 -31.56 1.92 4.21
CA GLY A 273 -32.93 1.85 4.70
C GLY A 273 -33.81 2.93 4.09
N TYR A 274 -35.12 2.82 4.33
CA TYR A 274 -36.10 3.71 3.71
C TYR A 274 -35.87 5.19 4.00
N TYR A 275 -36.45 6.04 3.17
CA TYR A 275 -36.54 7.47 3.44
C TYR A 275 -37.16 7.71 4.82
N ALA A 276 -36.64 8.67 5.59
CA ALA A 276 -37.07 8.98 6.95
C ALA A 276 -37.06 7.79 7.95
N SER A 277 -36.27 6.73 7.71
CA SER A 277 -36.19 5.56 8.60
C SER A 277 -35.38 5.77 9.89
N GLY A 278 -34.71 6.91 10.04
CA GLY A 278 -33.87 7.24 11.20
C GLY A 278 -32.38 6.91 11.03
N LYS A 279 -31.90 6.66 9.81
CA LYS A 279 -30.48 6.38 9.50
C LYS A 279 -29.53 7.44 10.08
N THR A 280 -29.76 8.71 9.77
CA THR A 280 -28.93 9.82 10.25
C THR A 280 -28.88 9.87 11.79
N THR A 281 -30.02 9.67 12.46
CA THR A 281 -30.07 9.63 13.93
C THR A 281 -29.29 8.44 14.50
N PHE A 282 -29.38 7.28 13.85
CA PHE A 282 -28.64 6.09 14.22
C PHE A 282 -27.12 6.30 14.06
N LEU A 283 -26.71 6.87 12.92
CA LEU A 283 -25.31 7.17 12.61
C LEU A 283 -24.71 8.23 13.54
N LYS A 284 -25.44 9.30 13.86
CA LYS A 284 -25.00 10.29 14.87
C LYS A 284 -24.70 9.67 16.24
N ASN A 285 -25.43 8.63 16.64
CA ASN A 285 -25.13 7.91 17.88
C ASN A 285 -23.91 6.98 17.74
N ILE A 286 -23.68 6.43 16.55
CA ILE A 286 -22.44 5.70 16.24
C ILE A 286 -21.23 6.63 16.31
N GLU A 287 -21.34 7.85 15.78
CA GLU A 287 -20.28 8.87 15.87
C GLU A 287 -19.97 9.24 17.31
N LYS A 288 -21.00 9.46 18.15
CA LYS A 288 -20.84 9.67 19.61
C LYS A 288 -20.13 8.51 20.31
N SER A 289 -20.15 7.31 19.72
CA SER A 289 -19.44 6.13 20.22
C SER A 289 -18.01 6.01 19.69
N GLY A 290 -17.49 7.03 18.98
CA GLY A 290 -16.11 7.13 18.51
C GLY A 290 -15.83 6.53 17.12
N TYR A 291 -16.87 6.13 16.37
CA TYR A 291 -16.70 5.56 15.04
C TYR A 291 -16.85 6.62 13.95
N SER A 292 -15.94 6.61 12.96
CA SER A 292 -16.06 7.48 11.79
C SER A 292 -17.19 7.06 10.84
N VAL A 293 -17.96 8.05 10.40
CA VAL A 293 -19.08 7.88 9.47
C VAL A 293 -18.85 8.73 8.23
N LEU A 294 -19.21 8.19 7.05
CA LEU A 294 -19.40 8.98 5.84
C LEU A 294 -20.89 9.11 5.54
N TYR A 295 -21.35 10.35 5.37
CA TYR A 295 -22.67 10.66 4.83
C TYR A 295 -22.51 10.97 3.33
N THR A 296 -23.06 10.13 2.45
CA THR A 296 -22.92 10.35 0.99
C THR A 296 -23.60 11.62 0.52
N ASP A 297 -24.69 12.04 1.19
CA ASP A 297 -25.40 13.27 0.86
C ASP A 297 -24.49 14.49 1.08
N ASP A 298 -23.71 14.50 2.18
CA ASP A 298 -22.71 15.54 2.47
C ASP A 298 -21.54 15.48 1.48
N PHE A 299 -21.11 14.27 1.10
CA PHE A 299 -20.09 14.10 0.07
C PHE A 299 -20.52 14.72 -1.26
N PHE A 300 -21.72 14.40 -1.75
CA PHE A 300 -22.22 14.96 -3.01
C PHE A 300 -22.55 16.44 -2.89
N ALA A 301 -22.99 16.92 -1.73
CA ALA A 301 -23.16 18.35 -1.49
C ALA A 301 -21.85 19.11 -1.71
N ASN A 302 -20.73 18.59 -1.20
CA ASN A 302 -19.41 19.16 -1.43
C ASN A 302 -18.91 18.91 -2.85
N CYS A 303 -19.20 17.76 -3.44
CA CYS A 303 -18.79 17.41 -4.80
C CYS A 303 -19.41 18.34 -5.85
N TYR A 304 -20.62 18.83 -5.61
CA TYR A 304 -21.35 19.77 -6.47
C TYR A 304 -21.04 21.25 -6.22
N SER A 305 -20.21 21.59 -5.24
CA SER A 305 -19.73 22.97 -5.06
C SER A 305 -18.82 23.37 -6.23
N THR A 306 -18.64 24.66 -6.50
CA THR A 306 -17.83 25.18 -7.64
C THR A 306 -16.40 24.65 -7.68
N ASN A 307 -15.79 24.43 -6.52
CA ASN A 307 -14.46 23.84 -6.42
C ASN A 307 -14.49 22.31 -6.26
N GLY A 308 -15.68 21.71 -6.35
CA GLY A 308 -15.95 20.30 -6.17
C GLY A 308 -15.71 19.50 -7.43
N LYS A 309 -15.31 18.24 -7.26
CA LYS A 309 -14.91 17.37 -8.38
C LYS A 309 -16.01 17.05 -9.38
N CYS A 310 -17.28 17.10 -8.95
CA CYS A 310 -18.42 16.77 -9.78
C CYS A 310 -18.94 17.98 -10.56
N PHE A 311 -18.47 19.20 -10.25
CA PHE A 311 -19.05 20.44 -10.79
C PHE A 311 -18.97 20.50 -12.32
N GLU A 312 -17.76 20.41 -12.87
CA GLU A 312 -17.56 20.45 -14.33
C GLU A 312 -18.23 19.26 -15.02
N ALA A 313 -18.15 18.07 -14.43
CA ALA A 313 -18.75 16.86 -15.00
C ALA A 313 -20.28 16.96 -15.15
N ILE A 314 -20.98 17.57 -14.20
CA ILE A 314 -22.44 17.80 -14.31
C ILE A 314 -22.76 18.97 -15.23
N LYS A 315 -21.94 20.03 -15.22
CA LYS A 315 -22.11 21.19 -16.10
C LYS A 315 -22.06 20.79 -17.58
N GLU A 316 -21.21 19.82 -17.94
CA GLU A 316 -21.14 19.25 -19.30
C GLU A 316 -22.43 18.53 -19.73
N ILE A 317 -23.20 17.97 -18.79
CA ILE A 317 -24.48 17.33 -19.11
C ILE A 317 -25.49 18.39 -19.52
N ARG A 318 -25.66 19.42 -18.69
CA ARG A 318 -26.63 20.50 -18.89
C ARG A 318 -26.15 21.77 -18.20
N ALA A 319 -25.91 22.81 -18.99
CA ALA A 319 -25.44 24.11 -18.50
C ALA A 319 -26.48 24.82 -17.61
N ASP A 320 -27.78 24.57 -17.82
CA ASP A 320 -28.87 25.19 -17.06
C ASP A 320 -28.99 24.67 -15.62
N PHE A 321 -28.22 23.64 -15.25
CA PHE A 321 -28.06 23.21 -13.85
C PHE A 321 -27.20 24.17 -13.04
N VAL A 322 -26.44 25.06 -13.67
CA VAL A 322 -25.58 26.03 -12.96
C VAL A 322 -26.38 27.29 -12.66
N ASN A 323 -26.45 27.68 -11.39
CA ASN A 323 -26.92 29.00 -10.98
C ASN A 323 -25.72 29.78 -10.45
N GLU A 324 -25.32 30.86 -11.16
CA GLU A 324 -24.16 31.72 -10.86
C GLU A 324 -22.85 30.94 -10.66
N ASN A 325 -22.66 30.36 -9.47
CA ASN A 325 -21.45 29.69 -8.98
C ASN A 325 -21.74 28.41 -8.16
N TYR A 326 -22.85 27.71 -8.39
CA TYR A 326 -23.09 26.37 -7.84
C TYR A 326 -24.08 25.57 -8.69
N LEU A 327 -24.08 24.25 -8.52
CA LEU A 327 -25.06 23.37 -9.16
C LEU A 327 -26.39 23.37 -8.39
N ASP A 328 -27.48 23.67 -9.09
CA ASP A 328 -28.84 23.62 -8.58
C ASP A 328 -29.30 22.17 -8.40
N LYS A 329 -29.23 21.72 -7.14
CA LYS A 329 -29.66 20.37 -6.75
C LYS A 329 -31.13 20.10 -7.04
N ASN A 330 -32.00 21.10 -7.04
CA ASN A 330 -33.40 20.90 -7.35
C ASN A 330 -33.57 20.61 -8.84
N LYS A 331 -32.93 21.39 -9.72
CA LYS A 331 -32.96 21.13 -11.17
C LYS A 331 -32.39 19.76 -11.52
N ILE A 332 -31.25 19.39 -10.94
CA ILE A 332 -30.66 18.05 -11.13
C ILE A 332 -31.62 16.96 -10.66
N ARG A 333 -32.22 17.11 -9.47
CA ARG A 333 -33.18 16.16 -8.95
C ARG A 333 -34.40 16.04 -9.86
N ASP A 334 -34.97 17.16 -10.27
CA ASP A 334 -36.18 17.20 -11.06
C ASP A 334 -35.92 16.58 -12.45
N PHE A 335 -34.76 16.85 -13.06
CA PHE A 335 -34.28 16.18 -14.28
C PHE A 335 -34.11 14.67 -14.12
N MET A 336 -33.54 14.20 -13.00
CA MET A 336 -33.43 12.77 -12.69
C MET A 336 -34.80 12.10 -12.49
N LEU A 337 -35.83 12.85 -12.13
CA LEU A 337 -37.18 12.33 -11.91
C LEU A 337 -38.01 12.21 -13.20
N GLU A 338 -37.64 12.91 -14.26
CA GLU A 338 -38.33 12.88 -15.56
C GLU A 338 -38.32 11.49 -16.20
N ASN A 339 -37.16 10.82 -16.25
CA ASN A 339 -37.04 9.47 -16.79
C ASN A 339 -35.78 8.73 -16.28
N GLU A 340 -35.74 7.41 -16.50
CA GLU A 340 -34.65 6.54 -16.05
C GLU A 340 -33.32 6.78 -16.78
N GLY A 341 -33.36 7.18 -18.05
CA GLY A 341 -32.16 7.54 -18.83
C GLY A 341 -31.42 8.74 -18.25
N ASN A 342 -32.14 9.80 -17.88
CA ASN A 342 -31.60 11.00 -17.22
C ASN A 342 -30.94 10.64 -15.89
N ARG A 343 -31.60 9.79 -15.11
CA ARG A 343 -31.05 9.29 -13.85
C ARG A 343 -29.75 8.51 -14.06
N ASN A 344 -29.75 7.59 -15.02
CA ASN A 344 -28.59 6.79 -15.36
C ASN A 344 -27.40 7.67 -15.82
N LEU A 345 -27.67 8.71 -16.59
CA LEU A 345 -26.67 9.68 -17.03
C LEU A 345 -26.01 10.40 -15.85
N ILE A 346 -26.80 10.90 -14.89
CA ILE A 346 -26.28 11.56 -13.70
C ILE A 346 -25.49 10.57 -12.84
N GLU A 347 -26.04 9.38 -12.56
CA GLU A 347 -25.39 8.35 -11.75
C GLU A 347 -24.03 7.93 -12.33
N LYS A 348 -23.97 7.65 -13.64
CA LYS A 348 -22.73 7.28 -14.36
C LYS A 348 -21.66 8.37 -14.26
N THR A 349 -22.07 9.62 -14.17
CA THR A 349 -21.17 10.77 -14.09
C THR A 349 -20.62 10.96 -12.68
N VAL A 350 -21.46 10.83 -11.65
CA VAL A 350 -21.08 11.22 -10.27
C VAL A 350 -20.57 10.07 -9.42
N TYR A 351 -21.03 8.84 -9.65
CA TYR A 351 -20.65 7.67 -8.86
C TYR A 351 -19.16 7.30 -8.94
N PRO A 352 -18.45 7.45 -10.07
CA PRO A 352 -17.00 7.23 -10.12
C PRO A 352 -16.22 8.07 -9.10
N PHE A 353 -16.66 9.30 -8.81
CA PHE A 353 -16.02 10.15 -7.79
C PHE A 353 -16.21 9.60 -6.38
N LEU A 354 -17.39 9.04 -6.07
CA LEU A 354 -17.65 8.39 -4.80
C LEU A 354 -16.84 7.08 -4.66
N GLU A 355 -16.74 6.28 -5.72
CA GLU A 355 -15.90 5.08 -5.72
C GLU A 355 -14.42 5.42 -5.49
N GLU A 356 -13.92 6.45 -6.18
CA GLU A 356 -12.56 6.95 -5.97
C GLU A 356 -12.36 7.37 -4.50
N HIS A 357 -13.31 8.12 -3.94
CA HIS A 357 -13.26 8.59 -2.55
C HIS A 357 -13.24 7.43 -1.54
N LEU A 358 -14.12 6.43 -1.72
CA LEU A 358 -14.20 5.24 -0.87
C LEU A 358 -12.97 4.32 -1.01
N SER A 359 -12.30 4.34 -2.16
CA SER A 359 -11.06 3.57 -2.36
C SER A 359 -9.86 4.17 -1.61
N LYS A 360 -9.83 5.51 -1.47
CA LYS A 360 -8.72 6.25 -0.84
C LYS A 360 -8.91 6.43 0.67
N ASN A 361 -10.14 6.63 1.10
CA ASN A 361 -10.50 6.93 2.49
C ASN A 361 -11.08 5.70 3.21
N HIS A 362 -11.08 5.71 4.54
CA HIS A 362 -11.68 4.63 5.32
C HIS A 362 -12.61 5.19 6.39
N TYR A 363 -13.82 4.63 6.43
CA TYR A 363 -14.86 4.92 7.40
C TYR A 363 -15.31 3.62 8.06
N HIS A 364 -15.72 3.67 9.32
CA HIS A 364 -16.29 2.49 9.96
C HIS A 364 -17.69 2.20 9.41
N PHE A 365 -18.49 3.25 9.21
CA PHE A 365 -19.83 3.18 8.63
C PHE A 365 -19.99 4.17 7.47
N VAL A 366 -20.79 3.81 6.47
CA VAL A 366 -21.12 4.70 5.36
C VAL A 366 -22.64 4.69 5.19
N GLU A 367 -23.28 5.84 5.31
CA GLU A 367 -24.66 6.00 4.84
C GLU A 367 -24.62 6.00 3.31
N ILE A 368 -25.33 5.08 2.68
CA ILE A 368 -25.41 5.03 1.23
C ILE A 368 -26.87 4.78 0.80
N PRO A 369 -27.43 5.59 -0.11
CA PRO A 369 -28.84 5.43 -0.52
C PRO A 369 -29.06 4.15 -1.32
N ASN A 370 -28.18 3.89 -2.31
CA ASN A 370 -28.23 2.70 -3.16
C ASN A 370 -26.88 1.99 -3.12
N LEU A 371 -26.88 0.72 -2.75
CA LEU A 371 -25.67 -0.12 -2.71
C LEU A 371 -25.22 -0.58 -4.10
N TRP A 372 -26.18 -0.68 -5.01
CA TRP A 372 -25.99 -1.16 -6.35
C TRP A 372 -27.03 -0.52 -7.26
N THR A 373 -26.58 -0.01 -8.40
CA THR A 373 -27.38 0.43 -9.54
C THR A 373 -26.77 -0.17 -10.81
N GLU A 374 -27.40 0.00 -11.97
CA GLU A 374 -26.82 -0.42 -13.26
C GLU A 374 -25.44 0.22 -13.50
N ASN A 375 -25.22 1.42 -12.97
CA ASN A 375 -24.03 2.23 -13.23
C ASN A 375 -22.95 2.14 -12.14
N ALA A 376 -23.23 1.58 -10.96
CA ALA A 376 -22.23 1.42 -9.91
C ALA A 376 -22.53 0.26 -8.95
N ASN A 377 -21.48 -0.42 -8.51
CA ASN A 377 -21.57 -1.50 -7.53
C ASN A 377 -20.68 -1.22 -6.31
N PHE A 378 -21.27 -0.59 -5.30
CA PHE A 378 -20.55 -0.23 -4.08
C PHE A 378 -20.39 -1.39 -3.10
N LEU A 379 -21.00 -2.56 -3.34
CA LEU A 379 -20.89 -3.72 -2.45
C LEU A 379 -19.44 -4.13 -2.19
N GLN A 380 -18.55 -3.88 -3.15
CA GLN A 380 -17.13 -4.17 -2.99
C GLN A 380 -16.46 -3.40 -1.85
N PHE A 381 -17.00 -2.27 -1.41
CA PHE A 381 -16.45 -1.45 -0.32
C PHE A 381 -16.95 -1.86 1.08
N PHE A 382 -17.93 -2.77 1.16
CA PHE A 382 -18.60 -3.10 2.42
C PHE A 382 -18.43 -4.56 2.85
N SER A 383 -18.25 -4.77 4.16
CA SER A 383 -18.15 -6.12 4.77
C SER A 383 -19.51 -6.63 5.20
N LYS A 384 -20.37 -5.71 5.65
CA LYS A 384 -21.70 -5.95 6.19
C LYS A 384 -22.61 -4.82 5.75
N VAL A 385 -23.91 -5.13 5.65
CA VAL A 385 -24.97 -4.15 5.38
C VAL A 385 -25.93 -4.14 6.56
N VAL A 386 -26.14 -2.96 7.13
CA VAL A 386 -27.09 -2.69 8.19
C VAL A 386 -28.31 -2.02 7.57
N TRP A 387 -29.44 -2.71 7.61
CA TRP A 387 -30.70 -2.17 7.13
C TRP A 387 -31.51 -1.59 8.28
N ILE A 388 -31.78 -0.29 8.20
CA ILE A 388 -32.59 0.44 9.16
C ILE A 388 -34.08 0.33 8.79
N LYS A 389 -34.84 -0.44 9.59
CA LYS A 389 -36.31 -0.58 9.47
C LYS A 389 -37.02 0.27 10.52
N THR A 390 -38.04 1.01 10.12
CA THR A 390 -39.01 1.66 11.03
C THR A 390 -40.43 1.36 10.56
N SER A 391 -41.44 1.57 11.44
CA SER A 391 -42.84 1.35 11.05
C SER A 391 -43.33 2.48 10.14
N LYS A 392 -44.30 2.21 9.25
CA LYS A 392 -44.88 3.22 8.35
C LYS A 392 -45.43 4.43 9.12
N LYS A 393 -46.07 4.20 10.27
CA LYS A 393 -46.53 5.26 11.18
C LYS A 393 -45.39 6.16 11.68
N GLN A 394 -44.28 5.59 12.14
CA GLN A 394 -43.13 6.36 12.60
C GLN A 394 -42.41 7.06 11.43
N GLN A 395 -42.37 6.43 10.27
CA GLN A 395 -41.82 7.01 9.05
C GLN A 395 -42.60 8.27 8.65
N LEU A 396 -43.94 8.23 8.64
CA LEU A 396 -44.80 9.38 8.36
C LEU A 396 -44.58 10.52 9.36
N LEU A 397 -44.53 10.22 10.66
CA LEU A 397 -44.20 11.22 11.70
C LEU A 397 -42.82 11.87 11.47
N ASN A 398 -41.82 11.09 11.06
CA ASN A 398 -40.50 11.61 10.76
C ASN A 398 -40.48 12.48 9.49
N ILE A 399 -41.41 12.26 8.54
CA ILE A 399 -41.55 13.05 7.31
C ILE A 399 -42.20 14.40 7.64
N GLU A 400 -43.30 14.38 8.40
CA GLU A 400 -44.00 15.59 8.86
C GLU A 400 -43.05 16.53 9.61
N ASN A 401 -42.24 15.98 10.53
CA ASN A 401 -41.23 16.74 11.26
C ASN A 401 -40.12 17.35 10.39
N LYS A 402 -39.93 16.87 9.15
CA LYS A 402 -38.89 17.38 8.24
C LYS A 402 -39.41 18.46 7.26
N LYS A 403 -40.70 18.83 7.27
CA LYS A 403 -41.32 19.82 6.36
C LYS A 403 -40.94 19.60 4.87
N VAL A 404 -41.05 18.37 4.37
CA VAL A 404 -40.60 18.00 3.00
C VAL A 404 -41.76 17.91 2.02
N LYS A 405 -41.57 18.41 0.78
CA LYS A 405 -42.54 18.31 -0.32
C LYS A 405 -42.94 16.85 -0.62
N ASN A 406 -44.22 16.63 -0.95
CA ASN A 406 -44.83 15.32 -1.22
C ASN A 406 -44.18 14.50 -2.36
N SER A 407 -43.37 15.12 -3.24
CA SER A 407 -42.70 14.47 -4.37
C SER A 407 -41.62 13.45 -3.99
N VAL A 408 -41.17 13.42 -2.72
CA VAL A 408 -40.13 12.48 -2.20
C VAL A 408 -40.75 11.19 -1.65
N SER A 409 -42.08 11.07 -1.60
CA SER A 409 -42.80 9.98 -0.94
C SER A 409 -42.68 8.62 -1.63
N HIS A 410 -42.40 8.59 -2.93
CA HIS A 410 -42.31 7.36 -3.71
C HIS A 410 -40.92 7.22 -4.34
N LYS A 411 -40.04 6.46 -3.67
CA LYS A 411 -39.05 5.53 -4.25
C LYS A 411 -37.91 5.31 -3.27
N ASN A 412 -37.74 4.07 -2.84
CA ASN A 412 -36.46 3.45 -2.49
C ASN A 412 -36.72 1.97 -2.21
N GLN A 413 -36.81 1.18 -3.28
CA GLN A 413 -36.56 -0.25 -3.20
C GLN A 413 -35.08 -0.47 -3.48
N ALA A 414 -34.27 -0.49 -2.42
CA ALA A 414 -33.01 -1.19 -2.48
C ALA A 414 -33.29 -2.59 -1.95
N LEU A 415 -32.87 -3.63 -2.67
CA LEU A 415 -32.52 -4.98 -2.22
C LEU A 415 -33.07 -6.07 -3.15
N ASN A 416 -32.18 -6.63 -3.96
CA ASN A 416 -32.20 -8.05 -4.34
C ASN A 416 -30.75 -8.50 -4.57
N SER A 417 -30.11 -9.13 -3.57
CA SER A 417 -28.93 -9.96 -3.83
C SER A 417 -28.68 -10.95 -2.69
N ASN A 418 -28.52 -12.23 -3.02
CA ASN A 418 -28.23 -13.33 -2.08
C ASN A 418 -26.75 -13.39 -1.64
N LYS A 419 -25.93 -12.38 -1.95
CA LYS A 419 -24.46 -12.46 -1.81
C LYS A 419 -23.89 -11.84 -0.52
N ILE A 420 -24.70 -11.22 0.34
CA ILE A 420 -24.23 -10.54 1.57
C ILE A 420 -25.15 -10.82 2.76
N LYS A 421 -24.57 -10.99 3.95
CA LYS A 421 -25.32 -11.09 5.21
C LYS A 421 -25.95 -9.75 5.57
N PHE A 422 -27.28 -9.69 5.58
CA PHE A 422 -28.06 -8.55 6.03
C PHE A 422 -28.23 -8.54 7.54
N TYR A 423 -28.00 -7.39 8.16
CA TYR A 423 -28.31 -7.15 9.57
C TYR A 423 -29.50 -6.21 9.68
N ASP A 424 -30.66 -6.78 9.95
CA ASP A 424 -31.87 -6.00 10.21
C ASP A 424 -31.80 -5.31 11.58
N VAL A 425 -31.86 -3.99 11.56
CA VAL A 425 -31.99 -3.17 12.76
C VAL A 425 -33.36 -2.52 12.75
N LYS A 426 -34.28 -3.06 13.57
CA LYS A 426 -35.59 -2.43 13.83
C LYS A 426 -35.39 -1.25 14.78
N ILE A 427 -35.49 -0.03 14.25
CA ILE A 427 -35.51 1.21 15.02
C ILE A 427 -36.95 1.44 15.49
N SER A 428 -37.25 1.00 16.72
CA SER A 428 -38.34 1.59 17.49
C SER A 428 -37.76 2.60 18.48
N HIS A 429 -38.44 3.72 18.69
CA HIS A 429 -37.95 4.85 19.49
C HIS A 429 -37.49 4.46 20.92
N ARG A 430 -38.00 3.34 21.44
CA ARG A 430 -37.68 2.76 22.77
C ARG A 430 -36.47 1.79 22.79
N LYS A 431 -36.05 1.19 21.66
CA LYS A 431 -35.06 0.09 21.64
C LYS A 431 -33.60 0.55 21.78
N TRP A 432 -33.21 1.58 21.04
CA TRP A 432 -31.85 2.18 21.07
C TRP A 432 -31.54 3.05 22.30
N LYS A 433 -32.55 3.49 23.06
CA LYS A 433 -32.37 4.18 24.35
C LYS A 433 -31.94 3.23 25.48
N LYS A 434 -31.96 1.92 25.24
CA LYS A 434 -31.50 0.92 26.23
C LYS A 434 -29.97 1.01 26.36
N ARG A 435 -29.48 1.10 27.60
CA ARG A 435 -28.07 1.33 27.99
C ARG A 435 -27.04 0.39 27.31
N HIS A 436 -27.45 -0.78 26.80
CA HIS A 436 -26.57 -1.78 26.19
C HIS A 436 -26.82 -2.05 24.70
N PHE A 437 -27.70 -1.29 24.03
CA PHE A 437 -28.04 -1.54 22.64
C PHE A 437 -26.81 -1.45 21.72
N PHE A 438 -26.07 -0.33 21.77
CA PHE A 438 -24.89 -0.12 20.94
C PHE A 438 -23.78 -1.11 21.27
N THR A 439 -23.56 -1.43 22.54
CA THR A 439 -22.58 -2.46 22.95
C THR A 439 -22.87 -3.82 22.33
N LYS A 440 -24.14 -4.28 22.40
CA LYS A 440 -24.55 -5.56 21.78
C LYS A 440 -24.51 -5.49 20.25
N PHE A 441 -24.88 -4.35 19.67
CA PHE A 441 -24.83 -4.11 18.23
C PHE A 441 -23.39 -4.19 17.71
N PHE A 442 -22.45 -3.46 18.31
CA PHE A 442 -21.04 -3.49 17.92
C PHE A 442 -20.41 -4.87 18.10
N HIS A 443 -20.76 -5.60 19.16
CA HIS A 443 -20.32 -6.99 19.32
C HIS A 443 -20.76 -7.89 18.16
N LYS A 444 -21.98 -7.69 17.64
CA LYS A 444 -22.53 -8.46 16.50
C LYS A 444 -21.96 -8.01 15.14
N ILE A 445 -21.58 -6.75 15.02
CA ILE A 445 -21.06 -6.15 13.79
C ILE A 445 -19.55 -6.37 13.63
N PHE A 446 -18.77 -6.42 14.71
CA PHE A 446 -17.31 -6.51 14.63
C PHE A 446 -16.71 -7.88 15.07
N LYS A 447 -17.51 -8.82 15.57
CA LYS A 447 -17.20 -10.26 15.49
C LYS A 447 -17.63 -10.81 14.13
#